data_AF-A0A1M6Q0Q2-F1
#
_entry.id   AF-A0A1M6Q0Q2-F1
#
_cell.length_a   1.000
_cell.length_b   1.000
_cell.length_c   1.000
_cell.angle_alpha   90.00
_cell.angle_beta   90.00
_cell.angle_gamma   90.00
#
_symmetry.space_group_name_H-M   'P 1'
#
loop_
_entity.id
_entity.type
_entity.pdbx_description
1 polymer ?
#
loop_
_entity_poly.entity_id
_entity_poly.type
_entity_poly.pdbx_seq_one_letter_code
_entity_poly.pdbx_strand_id
1 'polypeptide(L)'
;MASHREGYTAQKPSVKGATLLSVVITAVIITVVLAGLYFMLTRLLGTSESARVYSSTREAAVAGVYRAITSGAIESITYNLPCPDGNNPVNRCCNLTFPFRVQGSNAVFQNNVQVCFVGYAQVSGYQVTGVAYSRPIGSKGYVFRIISSARGPQNSTAQIETLYTP
;
A
#
# COMPACT_ATOMS: atom_id res chain seq x y z
N MET A 1 61.72 -65.32 -12.23
CA MET A 1 60.55 -65.22 -11.32
C MET A 1 60.77 -64.04 -10.39
N ALA A 2 60.03 -62.96 -10.56
CA ALA A 2 59.76 -61.93 -9.54
C ALA A 2 58.69 -60.99 -10.11
N SER A 3 57.43 -61.28 -9.80
CA SER A 3 56.27 -60.44 -10.15
C SER A 3 56.05 -59.45 -9.02
N HIS A 4 56.53 -58.21 -9.15
CA HIS A 4 56.15 -57.12 -8.26
C HIS A 4 54.77 -56.60 -8.69
N ARG A 5 53.74 -56.99 -7.94
CA ARG A 5 52.43 -56.35 -7.97
C ARG A 5 52.43 -55.27 -6.89
N GLU A 6 52.30 -54.02 -7.34
CA GLU A 6 52.00 -52.88 -6.48
C GLU A 6 50.68 -53.13 -5.73
N GLY A 7 50.74 -53.08 -4.41
CA GLY A 7 49.57 -53.14 -3.55
C GLY A 7 48.85 -51.80 -3.58
N TYR A 8 47.73 -51.73 -4.30
CA TYR A 8 46.75 -50.67 -4.08
C TYR A 8 45.92 -51.03 -2.85
N THR A 9 46.34 -50.53 -1.70
CA THR A 9 45.53 -50.54 -0.48
C THR A 9 44.36 -49.57 -0.71
N ALA A 10 43.24 -50.09 -1.21
CA ALA A 10 42.00 -49.34 -1.29
C ALA A 10 41.56 -49.02 0.15
N GLN A 11 41.89 -47.81 0.61
CA GLN A 11 41.46 -47.30 1.90
C GLN A 11 39.93 -47.20 1.87
N LYS A 12 39.28 -48.07 2.64
CA LYS A 12 37.82 -48.14 2.77
C LYS A 12 37.34 -46.82 3.39
N PRO A 13 36.53 -45.97 2.71
CA PRO A 13 35.95 -44.81 3.37
C PRO A 13 34.83 -45.31 4.29
N SER A 14 35.21 -45.65 5.52
CA SER A 14 34.32 -45.98 6.62
C SER A 14 33.84 -44.70 7.30
N VAL A 15 33.07 -43.88 6.58
CA VAL A 15 32.28 -42.79 7.18
C VAL A 15 31.02 -42.62 6.32
N LYS A 16 30.00 -43.45 6.56
CA LYS A 16 28.76 -43.43 5.74
C LYS A 16 27.48 -43.04 6.51
N GLY A 17 27.55 -42.80 7.82
CA GLY A 17 26.37 -42.40 8.62
C GLY A 17 26.30 -40.90 8.91
N ALA A 18 27.39 -40.32 9.42
CA ALA A 18 27.40 -38.94 9.92
C ALA A 18 27.35 -37.87 8.82
N THR A 19 27.98 -38.14 7.67
CA THR A 19 28.00 -37.23 6.51
C THR A 19 26.62 -37.11 5.85
N LEU A 20 25.87 -38.20 5.72
CA LEU A 20 24.49 -38.14 5.21
C LEU A 20 23.58 -37.35 6.14
N LEU A 21 23.71 -37.55 7.46
CA LEU A 21 22.92 -36.83 8.45
C LEU A 21 23.21 -35.31 8.43
N SER A 22 24.48 -34.93 8.29
CA SER A 22 24.91 -33.53 8.19
C SER A 22 24.34 -32.83 6.96
N VAL A 23 24.29 -33.52 5.81
CA VAL A 23 23.72 -32.99 4.57
C VAL A 23 22.20 -32.78 4.69
N VAL A 24 21.48 -33.68 5.38
CA VAL A 24 20.04 -33.52 5.60
C VAL A 24 19.76 -32.33 6.51
N ILE A 25 20.52 -32.17 7.59
CA ILE A 25 20.36 -31.04 8.53
C ILE A 25 20.63 -29.71 7.83
N THR A 26 21.71 -29.63 7.03
CA THR A 26 22.03 -28.40 6.29
C THR A 26 20.97 -28.08 5.23
N ALA A 27 20.40 -29.08 4.54
CA ALA A 27 19.29 -28.87 3.61
C ALA A 27 18.03 -28.31 4.28
N VAL A 28 17.71 -28.77 5.50
CA VAL A 28 16.59 -28.25 6.29
C VAL A 28 16.84 -26.80 6.71
N ILE A 29 18.05 -26.46 7.13
CA ILE A 29 18.39 -25.08 7.50
C ILE A 29 18.26 -24.14 6.29
N ILE A 30 18.78 -24.55 5.13
CA ILE A 30 18.73 -23.75 3.90
C ILE A 30 17.27 -23.51 3.47
N THR A 31 16.40 -24.52 3.55
CA THR A 31 14.98 -24.39 3.21
C THR A 31 14.24 -23.45 4.15
N VAL A 32 14.51 -23.50 5.46
CA VAL A 32 13.93 -22.57 6.44
C VAL A 32 14.38 -21.13 6.17
N VAL A 33 15.66 -20.91 5.85
CA VAL A 33 16.18 -19.58 5.51
C VAL A 33 15.54 -19.05 4.23
N LEU A 34 15.42 -19.88 3.18
CA LEU A 34 14.75 -19.52 1.93
C LEU A 34 13.26 -19.18 2.15
N ALA A 35 12.55 -19.95 2.97
CA ALA A 35 11.16 -19.68 3.31
C ALA A 35 11.01 -18.36 4.08
N GLY A 36 11.90 -18.07 5.03
CA GLY A 36 11.93 -16.81 5.76
C GLY A 36 12.24 -15.62 4.84
N LEU A 37 13.19 -15.76 3.92
CA LEU A 37 13.52 -14.74 2.93
C LEU A 37 12.33 -14.49 1.99
N TYR A 38 11.67 -15.55 1.53
CA TYR A 38 10.46 -15.46 0.71
C TYR A 38 9.31 -14.77 1.45
N PHE A 39 9.13 -15.07 2.73
CA PHE A 39 8.12 -14.42 3.57
C PHE A 39 8.42 -12.92 3.79
N MET A 40 9.68 -12.56 4.04
CA MET A 40 10.07 -11.15 4.12
C MET A 40 9.89 -10.42 2.78
N LEU A 41 10.31 -11.04 1.67
CA LEU A 41 10.15 -10.48 0.33
C LEU A 41 8.67 -10.27 -0.01
N THR A 42 7.80 -11.24 0.27
CA THR A 42 6.36 -11.10 0.04
C THR A 42 5.72 -10.05 0.95
N ARG A 43 6.19 -9.90 2.19
CA ARG A 43 5.73 -8.82 3.08
C ARG A 43 6.19 -7.43 2.61
N LEU A 44 7.42 -7.30 2.14
CA LEU A 44 7.97 -6.06 1.60
C LEU A 44 7.37 -5.71 0.23
N LEU A 45 7.24 -6.67 -0.67
CA LEU A 45 6.63 -6.46 -2.00
C LEU A 45 5.10 -6.33 -1.91
N GLY A 46 4.46 -6.92 -0.91
CA GLY A 46 3.05 -6.64 -0.58
C GLY A 46 2.81 -5.18 -0.19
N THR A 47 3.85 -4.47 0.28
CA THR A 47 3.82 -3.03 0.56
C THR A 47 4.20 -2.15 -0.63
N SER A 48 4.84 -2.69 -1.68
CA SER A 48 4.93 -2.01 -2.97
C SER A 48 3.61 -2.20 -3.70
N GLU A 49 2.68 -1.25 -3.53
CA GLU A 49 1.31 -1.27 -4.02
C GLU A 49 1.14 -2.02 -5.37
N SER A 50 0.73 -3.29 -5.28
CA SER A 50 0.17 -3.97 -6.43
C SER A 50 -1.09 -3.21 -6.84
N ALA A 51 -1.08 -2.64 -8.04
CA ALA A 51 -2.21 -1.91 -8.60
C ALA A 51 -3.49 -2.75 -8.43
N ARG A 52 -4.39 -2.28 -7.56
CA ARG A 52 -5.61 -3.03 -7.21
C ARG A 52 -6.45 -3.24 -8.46
N VAL A 53 -7.01 -4.44 -8.60
CA VAL A 53 -7.88 -4.79 -9.71
C VAL A 53 -9.32 -4.47 -9.33
N TYR A 54 -10.01 -3.68 -10.15
CA TYR A 54 -11.42 -3.32 -9.99
C TYR A 54 -12.25 -3.86 -11.17
N SER A 55 -13.55 -4.04 -10.99
CA SER A 55 -14.41 -4.50 -12.09
C SER A 55 -14.60 -3.41 -13.15
N SER A 56 -14.58 -2.13 -12.73
CA SER A 56 -14.81 -0.97 -13.60
C SER A 56 -14.03 0.27 -13.17
N THR A 57 -13.93 1.24 -14.08
CA THR A 57 -13.35 2.57 -13.79
C THR A 57 -14.12 3.35 -12.73
N ARG A 58 -15.44 3.15 -12.68
CA ARG A 58 -16.30 3.76 -11.66
C ARG A 58 -15.98 3.22 -10.27
N GLU A 59 -15.85 1.90 -10.12
CA GLU A 59 -15.43 1.29 -8.85
C GLU A 59 -14.05 1.76 -8.42
N ALA A 60 -13.12 1.88 -9.38
CA ALA A 60 -11.80 2.43 -9.11
C ALA A 60 -11.88 3.86 -8.57
N ALA A 61 -12.76 4.70 -9.13
CA ALA A 61 -13.00 6.07 -8.63
C ALA A 61 -13.60 6.07 -7.21
N VAL A 62 -14.60 5.23 -6.92
CA VAL A 62 -15.17 5.09 -5.57
C VAL A 62 -14.11 4.66 -4.56
N ALA A 63 -13.31 3.65 -4.91
CA ALA A 63 -12.26 3.14 -4.06
C ALA A 63 -11.13 4.17 -3.83
N GLY A 64 -10.89 5.05 -4.81
CA GLY A 64 -9.96 6.17 -4.68
C GLY A 64 -10.35 7.16 -3.58
N VAL A 65 -11.64 7.48 -3.49
CA VAL A 65 -12.19 8.32 -2.41
C VAL A 65 -11.94 7.67 -1.05
N TYR A 66 -12.30 6.39 -0.90
CA TYR A 66 -12.10 5.66 0.36
C TYR A 66 -10.62 5.62 0.76
N ARG A 67 -9.74 5.35 -0.20
CA ARG A 67 -8.29 5.34 0.01
C ARG A 67 -7.77 6.69 0.49
N ALA A 68 -8.23 7.79 -0.11
CA ALA A 68 -7.82 9.13 0.28
C ALA A 68 -8.24 9.52 1.70
N ILE A 69 -9.37 8.99 2.19
CA ILE A 69 -9.79 9.16 3.59
C ILE A 69 -8.84 8.40 4.52
N THR A 70 -8.49 7.17 4.16
CA THR A 70 -7.61 6.31 4.99
C THR A 70 -6.12 6.65 4.88
N SER A 71 -5.70 7.43 3.89
CA SER A 71 -4.27 7.69 3.63
C SER A 71 -3.67 8.77 4.52
N GLY A 72 -4.43 9.35 5.46
CA GLY A 72 -3.95 10.43 6.34
C GLY A 72 -3.90 11.81 5.68
N ALA A 73 -4.37 11.96 4.43
CA ALA A 73 -4.35 13.26 3.74
C ALA A 73 -5.16 14.34 4.46
N ILE A 74 -6.23 13.94 5.14
CA ILE A 74 -7.08 14.82 5.94
C ILE A 74 -6.30 15.37 7.14
N GLU A 75 -5.56 14.52 7.84
CA GLU A 75 -4.71 14.91 8.97
C GLU A 75 -3.59 15.83 8.48
N SER A 76 -2.95 15.50 7.36
CA SER A 76 -1.92 16.35 6.74
C SER A 76 -2.44 17.76 6.49
N ILE A 77 -3.65 17.91 5.92
CA ILE A 77 -4.25 19.23 5.66
C ILE A 77 -4.64 19.92 6.97
N THR A 78 -5.15 19.19 7.96
CA THR A 78 -5.62 19.74 9.24
C THR A 78 -4.47 20.30 10.07
N TYR A 79 -3.34 19.60 10.09
CA TYR A 79 -2.18 19.94 10.91
C TYR A 79 -1.07 20.65 10.12
N ASN A 80 -1.28 20.96 8.84
CA ASN A 80 -0.27 21.50 7.92
C ASN A 80 1.00 20.64 7.82
N LEU A 81 0.84 19.31 7.80
CA LEU A 81 1.91 18.37 7.52
C LEU A 81 2.04 18.14 5.99
N PRO A 82 3.18 17.61 5.53
CA PRO A 82 3.30 17.13 4.16
C PRO A 82 2.21 16.10 3.84
N CYS A 83 1.70 16.17 2.62
CA CYS A 83 0.74 15.23 2.08
C CYS A 83 1.40 13.83 1.93
N PRO A 84 0.61 12.74 1.83
CA PRO A 84 1.13 11.38 1.73
C PRO A 84 2.05 11.11 0.52
N ASP A 85 2.02 11.98 -0.49
CA ASP A 85 2.90 12.00 -1.66
C ASP A 85 4.26 12.70 -1.40
N GLY A 86 4.47 13.23 -0.19
CA GLY A 86 5.65 13.99 0.21
C GLY A 86 5.61 15.47 -0.18
N ASN A 87 4.57 15.92 -0.89
CA ASN A 87 4.43 17.31 -1.27
C ASN A 87 3.74 18.13 -0.18
N ASN A 88 4.07 19.41 -0.09
CA ASN A 88 3.33 20.31 0.79
C ASN A 88 1.94 20.62 0.21
N PRO A 89 0.90 20.72 1.06
CA PRO A 89 -0.44 21.03 0.59
C PRO A 89 -0.50 22.42 -0.05
N VAL A 90 -0.73 22.47 -1.36
CA VAL A 90 -0.92 23.73 -2.09
C VAL A 90 -2.38 24.17 -1.90
N ASN A 91 -2.61 25.39 -1.40
CA ASN A 91 -3.97 25.90 -1.11
C ASN A 91 -4.81 24.95 -0.22
N ARG A 92 -4.18 24.26 0.74
CA ARG A 92 -4.85 23.25 1.59
C ARG A 92 -5.47 22.09 0.80
N CYS A 93 -4.84 21.76 -0.34
CA CYS A 93 -5.17 20.60 -1.14
C CYS A 93 -3.99 19.62 -1.22
N CYS A 94 -4.29 18.34 -1.10
CA CYS A 94 -3.37 17.23 -1.40
C CYS A 94 -3.83 16.54 -2.68
N ASN A 95 -2.89 16.23 -3.57
CA ASN A 95 -3.13 15.44 -4.77
C ASN A 95 -2.48 14.07 -4.60
N LEU A 96 -3.24 13.01 -4.78
CA LEU A 96 -2.81 11.63 -4.63
C LEU A 96 -3.04 10.90 -5.95
N THR A 97 -2.08 10.07 -6.35
CA THR A 97 -2.22 9.26 -7.56
C THR A 97 -2.15 7.80 -7.17
N PHE A 98 -3.22 7.06 -7.43
CA PHE A 98 -3.31 5.64 -7.14
C PHE A 98 -3.31 4.81 -8.43
N PRO A 99 -2.33 3.91 -8.64
CA PRO A 99 -2.36 3.00 -9.77
C PRO A 99 -3.44 1.92 -9.56
N PHE A 100 -4.17 1.59 -10.62
CA PHE A 100 -5.18 0.53 -10.61
C PHE A 100 -5.19 -0.28 -11.90
N ARG A 101 -5.84 -1.44 -11.87
CA ARG A 101 -6.11 -2.29 -13.02
C ARG A 101 -7.59 -2.56 -13.15
N VAL A 102 -8.07 -2.79 -14.36
CA VAL A 102 -9.46 -3.20 -14.62
C VAL A 102 -9.48 -4.68 -14.93
N GLN A 103 -10.45 -5.41 -14.40
CA GLN A 103 -10.63 -6.83 -14.67
C GLN A 103 -10.76 -7.08 -16.18
N GLY A 104 -9.94 -8.00 -16.71
CA GLY A 104 -9.86 -8.26 -18.15
C GLY A 104 -8.86 -7.39 -18.92
N SER A 105 -8.16 -6.45 -18.27
CA SER A 105 -7.08 -5.66 -18.87
C SER A 105 -5.77 -5.81 -18.09
N ASN A 106 -4.67 -6.02 -18.80
CA ASN A 106 -3.32 -6.07 -18.22
C ASN A 106 -2.67 -4.67 -18.06
N ALA A 107 -3.25 -3.65 -18.70
CA ALA A 107 -2.77 -2.28 -18.61
C ALA A 107 -3.01 -1.70 -17.20
N VAL A 108 -2.04 -0.92 -16.72
CA VAL A 108 -2.15 -0.14 -15.48
C VAL A 108 -2.69 1.24 -15.82
N PHE A 109 -3.69 1.65 -15.06
CA PHE A 109 -4.38 2.91 -15.18
C PHE A 109 -4.16 3.77 -13.94
N GLN A 110 -4.44 5.07 -14.03
CA GLN A 110 -4.23 6.02 -12.95
C GLN A 110 -5.55 6.61 -12.46
N ASN A 111 -5.73 6.62 -11.15
CA ASN A 111 -6.77 7.37 -10.48
C ASN A 111 -6.13 8.54 -9.73
N ASN A 112 -6.50 9.75 -10.13
CA ASN A 112 -6.05 10.99 -9.51
C ASN A 112 -7.10 11.43 -8.50
N VAL A 113 -6.72 11.51 -7.23
CA VAL A 113 -7.59 11.93 -6.13
C VAL A 113 -7.08 13.23 -5.55
N GLN A 114 -7.92 14.25 -5.54
CA GLN A 114 -7.64 15.54 -4.92
C GLN A 114 -8.50 15.68 -3.65
N VAL A 115 -7.84 15.97 -2.53
CA VAL A 115 -8.50 16.25 -1.24
C VAL A 115 -8.23 17.70 -0.91
N CYS A 116 -9.26 18.51 -0.73
CA CYS A 116 -9.15 19.93 -0.41
C CYS A 116 -9.98 20.28 0.82
N PHE A 117 -9.45 21.14 1.69
CA PHE A 117 -10.25 21.76 2.74
C PHE A 117 -11.19 22.80 2.15
N VAL A 118 -12.49 22.71 2.46
CA VAL A 118 -13.53 23.63 1.96
C VAL A 118 -13.98 24.62 3.04
N GLY A 119 -14.11 24.16 4.28
CA GLY A 119 -14.63 25.00 5.34
C GLY A 119 -14.96 24.23 6.61
N TYR A 120 -15.78 24.83 7.45
CA TYR A 120 -16.19 24.26 8.72
C TYR A 120 -17.69 23.96 8.71
N ALA A 121 -18.07 22.76 9.16
CA ALA A 121 -19.44 22.40 9.46
C ALA A 121 -19.68 22.59 10.96
N GLN A 122 -20.89 23.06 11.31
CA GLN A 122 -21.32 23.04 12.70
C GLN A 122 -21.75 21.62 13.06
N VAL A 123 -21.19 21.08 14.14
CA VAL A 123 -21.52 19.74 14.64
C VAL A 123 -22.99 19.74 15.08
N SER A 124 -23.79 18.76 14.63
CA SER A 124 -25.20 18.69 14.98
C SER A 124 -25.37 18.48 16.50
N GLY A 125 -26.20 19.30 17.14
CA GLY A 125 -26.48 19.23 18.59
C GLY A 125 -26.09 20.49 19.38
N TYR A 126 -25.44 21.47 18.75
CA TYR A 126 -25.13 22.77 19.36
C TYR A 126 -26.09 23.85 18.86
N GLN A 127 -26.57 24.71 19.77
CA GLN A 127 -27.39 25.86 19.41
C GLN A 127 -26.62 26.80 18.48
N VAL A 128 -27.23 27.15 17.35
CA VAL A 128 -26.77 28.26 16.50
C VAL A 128 -27.02 29.56 17.26
N THR A 129 -26.02 30.04 18.01
CA THR A 129 -26.09 31.38 18.61
C THR A 129 -25.91 32.41 17.51
N GLY A 130 -27.03 32.92 17.01
CA GLY A 130 -27.03 34.05 16.09
C GLY A 130 -26.69 35.33 16.86
N VAL A 131 -25.43 35.78 16.81
CA VAL A 131 -25.02 37.20 16.85
C VAL A 131 -23.49 37.32 16.66
N ALA A 132 -23.08 38.45 16.07
CA ALA A 132 -21.76 38.78 15.52
C ALA A 132 -20.52 38.66 16.45
N TYR A 133 -20.64 38.20 17.70
CA TYR A 133 -19.52 38.18 18.66
C TYR A 133 -19.49 36.97 19.62
N SER A 134 -20.22 35.88 19.36
CA SER A 134 -20.04 34.67 20.15
C SER A 134 -18.77 33.91 19.70
N ARG A 135 -17.76 33.83 20.58
CA ARG A 135 -16.63 32.91 20.41
C ARG A 135 -17.18 31.49 20.26
N PRO A 136 -16.81 30.73 19.20
CA PRO A 136 -17.32 29.39 19.02
C PRO A 136 -16.76 28.49 20.13
N ILE A 137 -17.64 28.10 21.05
CA ILE A 137 -17.39 27.03 22.02
C ILE A 137 -17.80 25.74 21.33
N GLY A 138 -16.81 24.97 20.86
CA GLY A 138 -17.05 23.70 20.19
C GLY A 138 -16.03 23.45 19.08
N SER A 139 -15.51 22.21 19.02
CA SER A 139 -14.70 21.72 17.91
C SER A 139 -15.42 22.00 16.59
N LYS A 140 -14.85 22.86 15.74
CA LYS A 140 -15.39 23.08 14.39
C LYS A 140 -15.15 21.80 13.60
N GLY A 141 -16.22 21.16 13.10
CA GLY A 141 -16.08 20.02 12.20
C GLY A 141 -15.41 20.50 10.91
N TYR A 142 -14.34 19.83 10.48
CA TYR A 142 -13.66 20.18 9.23
C TYR A 142 -14.41 19.55 8.06
N VAL A 143 -14.63 20.31 6.99
CA VAL A 143 -15.26 19.82 5.75
C VAL A 143 -14.21 19.73 4.67
N PHE A 144 -14.06 18.54 4.11
CA PHE A 144 -13.14 18.26 3.01
C PHE A 144 -13.94 17.90 1.76
N ARG A 145 -13.51 18.42 0.61
CA ARG A 145 -13.98 17.98 -0.71
C ARG A 145 -12.96 17.00 -1.25
N ILE A 146 -13.44 15.84 -1.67
CA ILE A 146 -12.64 14.79 -2.28
C ILE A 146 -13.13 14.59 -3.70
N ILE A 147 -12.25 14.79 -4.67
CA ILE A 147 -12.51 14.59 -6.10
C ILE A 147 -11.63 13.44 -6.55
N SER A 148 -12.21 12.31 -6.95
CA SER A 148 -11.49 11.19 -7.56
C SER A 148 -11.81 11.11 -9.03
N SER A 149 -10.78 11.14 -9.87
CA SER A 149 -10.87 11.03 -11.33
C SER A 149 -10.07 9.82 -11.80
N ALA A 150 -10.77 8.78 -12.25
CA ALA A 150 -10.18 7.57 -12.81
C ALA A 150 -10.33 7.55 -14.33
N ARG A 151 -9.23 7.23 -15.03
CA ARG A 151 -9.22 7.00 -16.49
C ARG A 151 -8.85 5.55 -16.76
N GLY A 152 -9.69 4.81 -17.48
CA GLY A 152 -9.45 3.39 -17.77
C GLY A 152 -9.46 3.05 -19.25
N PRO A 153 -9.73 1.78 -19.60
CA PRO A 153 -9.61 1.28 -20.96
C PRO A 153 -10.57 2.00 -21.91
N GLN A 154 -10.19 2.08 -23.18
CA GLN A 154 -10.98 2.75 -24.24
C GLN A 154 -11.37 4.20 -23.92
N ASN A 155 -10.51 4.92 -23.19
CA ASN A 155 -10.75 6.30 -22.77
C ASN A 155 -12.00 6.48 -21.89
N SER A 156 -12.43 5.43 -21.19
CA SER A 156 -13.49 5.53 -20.20
C SER A 156 -13.04 6.38 -19.01
N THR A 157 -13.84 7.37 -18.64
CA THR A 157 -13.55 8.27 -17.54
C THR A 157 -14.65 8.20 -16.50
N ALA A 158 -14.27 8.20 -15.22
CA ALA A 158 -15.19 8.28 -14.11
C ALA A 158 -14.68 9.33 -13.13
N GLN A 159 -15.54 10.27 -12.76
CA GLN A 159 -15.25 11.27 -11.75
C GLN A 159 -16.29 11.17 -10.65
N ILE A 160 -15.82 11.11 -9.42
CA ILE A 160 -16.66 11.10 -8.22
C ILE A 160 -16.22 12.25 -7.34
N GLU A 161 -17.19 13.05 -6.94
CA GLU A 161 -16.99 14.14 -6.00
C GLU A 161 -17.80 13.86 -4.75
N THR A 162 -17.18 14.00 -3.60
CA THR A 162 -17.86 13.86 -2.32
C THR A 162 -17.38 14.91 -1.33
N LEU A 163 -18.22 15.16 -0.32
CA LEU A 163 -17.87 15.92 0.86
C LEU A 163 -17.68 14.95 2.01
N TYR A 164 -16.61 15.14 2.76
CA TYR A 164 -16.27 14.34 3.92
C TYR A 164 -16.13 15.21 5.15
N THR A 165 -16.78 14.78 6.23
CA THR A 165 -16.67 15.36 7.57
C THR A 165 -16.26 14.24 8.52
N PRO A 166 -15.06 14.30 9.15
CA PRO A 166 -14.62 13.32 10.13
C PRO A 166 -15.45 13.36 11.42
#